data_AF-A0A0M9E044-F1
#
_entry.id   AF-A0A0M9E044-F1
#
_cell.length_a   1.000
_cell.length_b   1.000
_cell.length_c   1.000
_cell.angle_alpha   90.00
_cell.angle_beta   90.00
_cell.angle_gamma   90.00
#
_symmetry.space_group_name_H-M   'P 1'
#
loop_
_entity.id
_entity.type
_entity.pdbx_description
1 polymer ?
#
loop_
_entity_poly.entity_id
_entity_poly.type
_entity_poly.pdbx_seq_one_letter_code
_entity_poly.pdbx_strand_id
1 'polypeptide(L)'
;MSTCYSVLFDTVSIQNYIFQSNKLKENLGASFLVEKVYLSYLEKAIKEIFNETIDSLNDWKKNPEKTMIFERPVEIGYIGGGNALLFFQKKNKAEEFIKTFTRNLLIKAPGITTAIALKPFDLDNFTEHRTELDLLLQKNKYSFLPQTVIPQHGITAECTKSGLSMDIWNETKGKYVSCVINAKLKSAKQLHNIIHEKYKKILKEEFCFSDILDDLGGIKNEDSHIAIVHIDGNSMRKRFNSMNSLYKMRSLSIDVDNATQNAFSGLLEHIVDHYTDIMDSLGFDPNSEYEYRRYPKNNKNEKILPIRPIILGGDDITFVCDGKLGLHFSKLFIKNFEKQEVRDKKTLSACAGVAITKTSYPFYRGYILAEELCKNAKKVRHNEGDEGSYIDFHVSSGGFSGTLDQIRSNNYKVAQGCLLYRPYKLDSGESPRSFERLLSNSKQLSQFPNNKIHQLRDVLTLSEESTSQFVHEMKFRNKTLPKLPDLEDIDNLFFQTPHYNEEKPKKITPYFDMIELIAYYPKYAFIQKECSNETIYS
;
A
#
# COMPACT_ATOMS: atom_id res chain seq x y z
N MET A 1 38.30 -6.85 20.44
CA MET A 1 37.55 -7.58 19.40
C MET A 1 36.09 -7.24 19.56
N SER A 2 35.54 -6.53 18.59
CA SER A 2 34.14 -6.07 18.46
C SER A 2 33.26 -7.19 17.88
N THR A 3 33.53 -8.43 18.27
CA THR A 3 32.86 -9.63 17.75
C THR A 3 31.72 -10.05 18.67
N CYS A 4 30.55 -10.29 18.09
CA CYS A 4 29.36 -10.80 18.76
C CYS A 4 28.70 -11.89 17.91
N TYR A 5 27.53 -12.38 18.32
CA TYR A 5 26.69 -13.27 17.53
C TYR A 5 25.47 -12.51 17.02
N SER A 6 25.27 -12.51 15.71
CA SER A 6 24.11 -11.88 15.08
C SER A 6 23.00 -12.91 14.84
N VAL A 7 21.76 -12.51 15.14
CA VAL A 7 20.54 -13.19 14.71
C VAL A 7 19.81 -12.25 13.77
N LEU A 8 19.71 -12.64 12.50
CA LEU A 8 18.86 -11.98 11.52
C LEU A 8 17.64 -12.85 11.28
N PHE A 9 16.46 -12.28 11.36
CA PHE A 9 15.25 -12.97 10.95
C PHE A 9 14.34 -12.10 10.09
N ASP A 10 13.64 -12.78 9.19
CA ASP A 10 12.72 -12.20 8.22
C ASP A 10 11.39 -12.94 8.27
N THR A 11 10.27 -12.20 8.29
CA THR A 11 8.96 -12.82 8.15
C THR A 11 8.67 -13.01 6.66
N VAL A 12 8.54 -14.26 6.25
CA VAL A 12 8.33 -14.62 4.85
C VAL A 12 6.86 -14.45 4.48
N SER A 13 6.62 -13.89 3.30
CA SER A 13 5.27 -13.77 2.71
C SER A 13 4.26 -13.02 3.60
N ILE A 14 4.70 -11.93 4.25
CA ILE A 14 3.85 -11.02 5.05
C ILE A 14 2.54 -10.70 4.32
N GLN A 15 2.64 -10.36 3.03
CA GLN A 15 1.49 -9.94 2.24
C GLN A 15 0.45 -11.06 2.05
N ASN A 16 0.90 -12.29 1.78
CA ASN A 16 -0.01 -13.43 1.69
C ASN A 16 -0.69 -13.71 3.03
N TYR A 17 0.02 -13.55 4.15
CA TYR A 17 -0.56 -13.74 5.48
C TYR A 17 -1.61 -12.66 5.81
N ILE A 18 -1.34 -11.39 5.48
CA ILE A 18 -2.24 -10.27 5.74
C ILE A 18 -3.51 -10.37 4.91
N PHE A 19 -3.39 -10.60 3.60
CA PHE A 19 -4.51 -10.46 2.67
C PHE A 19 -5.25 -11.74 2.32
N GLN A 20 -4.96 -12.86 2.98
CA GLN A 20 -5.63 -14.15 2.74
C GLN A 20 -7.17 -14.10 2.90
N SER A 21 -7.71 -13.13 3.65
CA SER A 21 -9.15 -13.03 3.92
C SER A 21 -9.83 -11.93 3.11
N ASN A 22 -11.09 -12.17 2.76
CA ASN A 22 -11.98 -11.15 2.18
C ASN A 22 -12.54 -10.18 3.23
N LYS A 23 -12.29 -10.39 4.52
CA LYS A 23 -12.79 -9.50 5.59
C LYS A 23 -11.71 -8.54 6.05
N LEU A 24 -11.95 -7.25 5.88
CA LEU A 24 -11.04 -6.17 6.31
C LEU A 24 -10.59 -6.33 7.76
N LYS A 25 -11.52 -6.63 8.68
CA LYS A 25 -11.20 -6.89 10.09
C LYS A 25 -10.16 -7.99 10.32
N GLU A 26 -10.18 -9.05 9.51
CA GLU A 26 -9.21 -10.14 9.60
C GLU A 26 -7.84 -9.71 9.04
N ASN A 27 -7.82 -8.92 7.96
CA ASN A 27 -6.60 -8.38 7.36
C ASN A 27 -5.91 -7.37 8.29
N LEU A 28 -6.69 -6.49 8.92
CA LEU A 28 -6.24 -5.57 9.96
C LEU A 28 -5.61 -6.34 11.14
N GLY A 29 -6.31 -7.36 11.65
CA GLY A 29 -5.79 -8.20 12.71
C GLY A 29 -4.51 -8.95 12.34
N ALA A 30 -4.39 -9.39 11.08
CA ALA A 30 -3.19 -10.04 10.57
C ALA A 30 -2.00 -9.07 10.47
N SER A 31 -2.22 -7.86 9.95
CA SER A 31 -1.21 -6.80 9.89
C SER A 31 -0.67 -6.48 11.29
N PHE A 32 -1.56 -6.34 12.27
CA PHE A 32 -1.17 -6.12 13.65
C PHE A 32 -0.37 -7.27 14.27
N LEU A 33 -0.71 -8.52 13.94
CA LEU A 33 0.08 -9.67 14.40
C LEU A 33 1.50 -9.62 13.85
N VAL A 34 1.68 -9.25 12.58
CA VAL A 34 3.01 -9.08 11.97
C VAL A 34 3.79 -7.98 12.68
N GLU A 35 3.17 -6.83 12.98
CA GLU A 35 3.82 -5.77 13.76
C GLU A 35 4.26 -6.26 15.16
N LYS A 36 3.41 -7.06 15.83
CA LYS A 36 3.71 -7.62 17.16
C LYS A 36 4.88 -8.62 17.16
N VAL A 37 5.17 -9.28 16.03
CA VAL A 37 6.38 -10.12 15.87
C VAL A 37 7.62 -9.34 16.24
N TYR A 38 7.71 -8.09 15.76
CA TYR A 38 8.87 -7.22 15.93
C TYR A 38 8.83 -6.36 17.20
N LEU A 39 7.72 -6.38 17.92
CA LEU A 39 7.53 -5.62 19.16
C LEU A 39 7.36 -6.58 20.34
N SER A 40 6.13 -6.81 20.79
CA SER A 40 5.88 -7.47 22.07
C SER A 40 6.27 -8.95 22.11
N TYR A 41 6.27 -9.66 20.97
CA TYR A 41 6.66 -11.07 20.94
C TYR A 41 8.17 -11.23 21.04
N LEU A 42 8.92 -10.38 20.33
CA LEU A 42 10.36 -10.26 20.48
C LEU A 42 10.72 -9.82 21.92
N GLU A 43 10.03 -8.81 22.45
CA GLU A 43 10.24 -8.33 23.84
C GLU A 43 10.07 -9.47 24.85
N LYS A 44 8.98 -10.23 24.72
CA LYS A 44 8.67 -11.32 25.64
C LYS A 44 9.72 -12.42 25.57
N ALA A 45 10.15 -12.80 24.36
CA ALA A 45 11.16 -13.83 24.19
C ALA A 45 12.50 -13.43 24.81
N ILE A 46 12.87 -12.14 24.73
CA ILE A 46 14.08 -11.64 25.38
C ILE A 46 13.94 -11.64 26.91
N LYS A 47 12.81 -11.13 27.44
CA LYS A 47 12.55 -11.11 28.89
C LYS A 47 12.57 -12.51 29.51
N GLU A 48 12.05 -13.51 28.81
CA GLU A 48 12.05 -14.91 29.27
C GLU A 48 13.46 -15.51 29.43
N ILE A 49 14.46 -14.98 28.72
CA ILE A 49 15.81 -15.57 28.66
C ILE A 49 16.81 -14.84 29.56
N PHE A 50 16.68 -13.52 29.64
CA PHE A 50 17.64 -12.68 30.33
C PHE A 50 17.14 -12.16 31.68
N ASN A 51 15.86 -12.35 32.03
CA ASN A 51 15.24 -11.85 33.27
C ASN A 51 15.40 -10.32 33.53
N GLU A 52 16.01 -9.60 32.60
CA GLU A 52 16.19 -8.16 32.62
C GLU A 52 15.16 -7.52 31.68
N THR A 53 14.56 -6.43 32.16
CA THR A 53 13.91 -5.48 31.28
C THR A 53 15.00 -4.80 30.46
N ILE A 54 15.12 -5.12 29.16
CA ILE A 54 15.75 -4.18 28.25
C ILE A 54 14.97 -2.88 28.37
N ASP A 55 15.61 -1.82 28.88
CA ASP A 55 14.97 -0.56 29.26
C ASP A 55 14.18 0.11 28.12
N SER A 56 14.48 -0.22 26.87
CA SER A 56 13.51 -0.14 25.77
C SER A 56 13.98 -0.92 24.54
N LEU A 57 13.08 -1.67 23.88
CA LEU A 57 13.32 -2.16 22.52
C LEU A 57 13.64 -1.03 21.53
N ASN A 58 13.30 0.21 21.88
CA ASN A 58 13.51 1.39 21.07
C ASN A 58 14.81 2.15 21.39
N ASP A 59 15.71 1.60 22.21
CA ASP A 59 16.97 2.27 22.54
C ASP A 59 17.81 2.56 21.29
N TRP A 60 17.84 1.64 20.32
CA TRP A 60 18.49 1.82 19.03
C TRP A 60 17.86 2.93 18.17
N LYS A 61 16.57 3.27 18.41
CA LYS A 61 15.90 4.40 17.77
C LYS A 61 16.27 5.73 18.44
N LYS A 62 16.44 5.72 19.76
CA LYS A 62 16.77 6.93 20.55
C LYS A 62 18.24 7.34 20.41
N ASN A 63 19.15 6.36 20.39
CA ASN A 63 20.60 6.58 20.28
C ASN A 63 21.17 5.73 19.13
N PRO A 64 20.88 6.06 17.86
CA PRO A 64 21.27 5.23 16.72
C PRO A 64 22.79 5.04 16.59
N GLU A 65 23.59 5.99 17.10
CA GLU A 65 25.05 5.99 17.07
C GLU A 65 25.70 5.06 18.09
N LYS A 66 24.98 4.72 19.17
CA LYS A 66 25.53 3.88 20.24
C LYS A 66 25.30 2.41 19.95
N THR A 67 26.34 1.61 20.17
CA THR A 67 26.27 0.15 20.14
C THR A 67 26.63 -0.36 21.53
N MET A 68 25.65 -0.93 22.22
CA MET A 68 25.73 -1.33 23.64
C MET A 68 25.91 -2.83 23.84
N ILE A 69 26.10 -3.62 22.77
CA ILE A 69 26.21 -5.08 22.86
C ILE A 69 27.39 -5.57 23.71
N PHE A 70 28.43 -4.74 23.90
CA PHE A 70 29.54 -5.08 24.79
C PHE A 70 29.28 -4.71 26.25
N GLU A 71 28.23 -3.93 26.51
CA GLU A 71 27.78 -3.52 27.84
C GLU A 71 26.55 -4.32 28.30
N ARG A 72 25.80 -4.91 27.36
CA ARG A 72 24.54 -5.64 27.61
C ARG A 72 24.56 -7.03 26.96
N PRO A 73 23.84 -8.03 27.50
CA PRO A 73 23.88 -9.39 26.97
C PRO A 73 23.24 -9.54 25.57
N VAL A 74 22.34 -8.62 25.20
CA VAL A 74 21.61 -8.58 23.93
C VAL A 74 21.32 -7.13 23.52
N GLU A 75 21.36 -6.85 22.22
CA GLU A 75 21.03 -5.55 21.65
C GLU A 75 20.25 -5.72 20.34
N ILE A 76 19.27 -4.85 20.10
CA ILE A 76 18.63 -4.76 18.79
C ILE A 76 19.51 -3.92 17.87
N GLY A 77 20.02 -4.56 16.81
CA GLY A 77 20.70 -3.88 15.72
C GLY A 77 19.74 -3.05 14.90
N TYR A 78 18.67 -3.66 14.40
CA TYR A 78 17.73 -3.00 13.48
C TYR A 78 16.40 -3.75 13.44
N ILE A 79 15.31 -3.02 13.28
CA ILE A 79 13.99 -3.56 12.99
C ILE A 79 13.34 -2.68 11.91
N GLY A 80 12.97 -3.27 10.78
CA GLY A 80 12.30 -2.57 9.69
C GLY A 80 12.03 -3.47 8.48
N GLY A 81 11.02 -3.13 7.68
CA GLY A 81 10.70 -3.83 6.43
C GLY A 81 10.51 -5.34 6.58
N GLY A 82 9.86 -5.80 7.66
CA GLY A 82 9.69 -7.23 7.94
C GLY A 82 10.99 -7.96 8.34
N ASN A 83 12.05 -7.25 8.69
CA ASN A 83 13.32 -7.83 9.08
C ASN A 83 13.77 -7.31 10.46
N ALA A 84 14.47 -8.16 11.21
CA ALA A 84 15.13 -7.75 12.44
C ALA A 84 16.51 -8.35 12.58
N LEU A 85 17.46 -7.51 12.95
CA LEU A 85 18.84 -7.86 13.28
C LEU A 85 19.05 -7.64 14.78
N LEU A 86 19.47 -8.69 15.48
CA LEU A 86 19.79 -8.66 16.91
C LEU A 86 21.23 -9.13 17.10
N PHE A 87 21.88 -8.65 18.15
CA PHE A 87 23.20 -9.06 18.57
C PHE A 87 23.16 -9.69 19.95
N PHE A 88 24.00 -10.70 20.17
CA PHE A 88 24.13 -11.47 21.40
C PHE A 88 25.60 -11.64 21.74
N GLN A 89 25.97 -11.56 23.02
CA GLN A 89 27.34 -11.84 23.45
C GLN A 89 27.71 -13.32 23.35
N LYS A 90 26.73 -14.22 23.58
CA LYS A 90 26.95 -15.67 23.65
C LYS A 90 26.07 -16.42 22.65
N LYS A 91 26.66 -17.35 21.90
CA LYS A 91 25.97 -18.21 20.93
C LYS A 91 24.79 -18.98 21.55
N ASN A 92 25.01 -19.62 22.71
CA ASN A 92 23.99 -20.45 23.36
C ASN A 92 22.73 -19.64 23.70
N LYS A 93 22.88 -18.37 24.06
CA LYS A 93 21.76 -17.47 24.36
C LYS A 93 21.01 -17.04 23.10
N ALA A 94 21.71 -16.85 21.98
CA ALA A 94 21.07 -16.63 20.69
C ALA A 94 20.24 -17.85 20.25
N GLU A 95 20.75 -19.06 20.43
CA GLU A 95 20.02 -20.30 20.10
C GLU A 95 18.79 -20.50 21.01
N GLU A 96 18.92 -20.21 22.30
CA GLU A 96 17.80 -20.21 23.26
C GLU A 96 16.73 -19.20 22.83
N PHE A 97 17.14 -17.99 22.42
CA PHE A 97 16.24 -16.97 21.87
C PHE A 97 15.48 -17.45 20.66
N ILE A 98 16.15 -18.05 19.69
CA ILE A 98 15.51 -18.56 18.47
C ILE A 98 14.42 -19.58 18.82
N LYS A 99 14.71 -20.52 19.73
CA LYS A 99 13.73 -21.55 20.16
C LYS A 99 12.53 -20.92 20.87
N THR A 100 12.77 -20.03 21.82
CA THR A 100 11.70 -19.37 22.60
C THR A 100 10.86 -18.45 21.73
N PHE A 101 11.50 -17.66 20.86
CA PHE A 101 10.83 -16.75 19.94
C PHE A 101 9.94 -17.51 18.94
N THR A 102 10.49 -18.51 18.25
CA THR A 102 9.72 -19.31 17.28
C THR A 102 8.57 -20.06 17.93
N ARG A 103 8.76 -20.63 19.13
CA ARG A 103 7.68 -21.24 19.93
C ARG A 103 6.57 -20.23 20.26
N ASN A 104 6.94 -19.02 20.68
CA ASN A 104 5.99 -17.96 20.98
C ASN A 104 5.19 -17.54 19.73
N LEU A 105 5.82 -17.50 18.56
CA LEU A 105 5.12 -17.22 17.29
C LEU A 105 4.10 -18.31 16.93
N LEU A 106 4.46 -19.59 17.07
CA LEU A 106 3.54 -20.71 16.80
C LEU A 106 2.25 -20.63 17.63
N ILE A 107 2.35 -20.17 18.87
CA ILE A 107 1.21 -20.10 19.79
C ILE A 107 0.39 -18.82 19.57
N LYS A 108 1.05 -17.67 19.39
CA LYS A 108 0.39 -16.36 19.41
C LYS A 108 0.05 -15.82 18.03
N ALA A 109 0.82 -16.17 17.01
CA ALA A 109 0.62 -15.77 15.63
C ALA A 109 0.77 -16.98 14.68
N PRO A 110 -0.09 -18.00 14.84
CA PRO A 110 -0.04 -19.18 13.99
C PRO A 110 -0.18 -18.81 12.51
N GLY A 111 0.51 -19.55 11.64
CA GLY A 111 0.59 -19.28 10.21
C GLY A 111 1.66 -18.26 9.79
N ILE A 112 2.21 -17.45 10.71
CA ILE A 112 3.36 -16.60 10.40
C ILE A 112 4.62 -17.47 10.25
N THR A 113 5.32 -17.30 9.13
CA THR A 113 6.54 -18.02 8.81
C THR A 113 7.75 -17.10 8.92
N THR A 114 8.77 -17.51 9.67
CA THR A 114 10.03 -16.76 9.80
C THR A 114 11.22 -17.58 9.31
N ALA A 115 12.11 -16.94 8.58
CA ALA A 115 13.44 -17.46 8.28
C ALA A 115 14.44 -16.80 9.21
N ILE A 116 15.42 -17.56 9.71
CA ILE A 116 16.37 -17.10 10.71
C ILE A 116 17.78 -17.50 10.30
N ALA A 117 18.74 -16.60 10.47
CA ALA A 117 20.16 -16.82 10.30
C ALA A 117 20.89 -16.45 11.59
N LEU A 118 21.83 -17.30 12.01
CA LEU A 118 22.70 -17.09 13.17
C LEU A 118 24.15 -17.23 12.72
N LYS A 119 24.96 -16.17 12.90
CA LYS A 119 26.39 -16.17 12.52
C LYS A 119 27.19 -15.23 13.43
N PRO A 120 28.48 -15.53 13.72
CA PRO A 120 29.41 -14.55 14.28
C PRO A 120 29.44 -13.26 13.45
N PHE A 121 29.50 -12.12 14.12
CA PHE A 121 29.38 -10.80 13.50
C PHE A 121 30.43 -9.87 14.07
N ASP A 122 31.23 -9.30 13.18
CA ASP A 122 32.19 -8.24 13.49
C ASP A 122 31.59 -6.90 13.09
N LEU A 123 31.46 -5.98 14.06
CA LEU A 123 30.89 -4.66 13.83
C LEU A 123 31.84 -3.75 13.05
N ASP A 124 33.15 -3.98 13.11
CA ASP A 124 34.13 -3.18 12.36
C ASP A 124 34.11 -3.55 10.87
N ASN A 125 33.80 -4.81 10.56
CA ASN A 125 33.62 -5.34 9.20
C ASN A 125 32.13 -5.50 8.82
N PHE A 126 31.32 -4.49 9.18
CA PHE A 126 29.85 -4.53 9.07
C PHE A 126 29.35 -4.99 7.69
N THR A 127 29.85 -4.42 6.60
CA THR A 127 29.34 -4.68 5.23
C THR A 127 29.54 -6.14 4.81
N GLU A 128 30.72 -6.70 5.08
CA GLU A 128 31.07 -8.07 4.73
C GLU A 128 30.21 -9.06 5.54
N HIS A 129 30.23 -8.95 6.86
CA HIS A 129 29.45 -9.82 7.75
C HIS A 129 27.94 -9.68 7.53
N ARG A 130 27.45 -8.48 7.17
CA ARG A 130 26.05 -8.27 6.79
C ARG A 130 25.69 -9.04 5.53
N THR A 131 26.52 -8.95 4.50
CA THR A 131 26.31 -9.66 3.22
C THR A 131 26.31 -11.18 3.43
N GLU A 132 27.24 -11.69 4.23
CA GLU A 132 27.29 -13.11 4.56
C GLU A 132 26.04 -13.58 5.33
N LEU A 133 25.54 -12.77 6.26
CA LEU A 133 24.35 -13.07 7.04
C LEU A 133 23.08 -13.06 6.16
N ASP A 134 22.98 -12.13 5.23
CA ASP A 134 21.88 -12.06 4.25
C ASP A 134 21.88 -13.27 3.31
N LEU A 135 23.06 -13.70 2.82
CA LEU A 135 23.20 -14.91 2.00
C LEU A 135 22.78 -16.16 2.78
N LEU A 136 23.16 -16.27 4.06
CA LEU A 136 22.74 -17.36 4.92
C LEU A 136 21.22 -17.36 5.14
N LEU A 137 20.63 -16.19 5.41
CA LEU A 137 19.18 -16.06 5.55
C LEU A 137 18.46 -16.47 4.26
N GLN A 138 18.95 -16.03 3.10
CA GLN A 138 18.39 -16.40 1.80
C GLN A 138 18.44 -17.92 1.59
N LYS A 139 19.57 -18.57 1.89
CA LYS A 139 19.68 -20.03 1.85
C LYS A 139 18.67 -20.71 2.79
N ASN A 140 18.52 -20.20 4.01
CA ASN A 140 17.62 -20.77 5.01
C ASN A 140 16.14 -20.65 4.60
N LYS A 141 15.73 -19.59 3.89
CA LYS A 141 14.36 -19.45 3.34
C LYS A 141 13.97 -20.61 2.42
N TYR A 142 14.91 -21.13 1.63
CA TYR A 142 14.65 -22.25 0.71
C TYR A 142 14.89 -23.62 1.33
N SER A 143 15.74 -23.69 2.36
CA SER A 143 16.14 -24.96 2.98
C SER A 143 15.20 -25.40 4.10
N PHE A 144 14.52 -24.46 4.77
CA PHE A 144 13.69 -24.74 5.93
C PHE A 144 12.29 -24.17 5.76
N LEU A 145 11.30 -25.06 5.69
CA LEU A 145 9.88 -24.71 5.68
C LEU A 145 9.30 -25.03 7.06
N PRO A 146 9.16 -24.04 7.96
CA PRO A 146 8.65 -24.30 9.30
C PRO A 146 7.18 -24.67 9.24
N GLN A 147 6.78 -25.64 10.06
CA GLN A 147 5.39 -26.00 10.25
C GLN A 147 4.73 -25.02 11.23
N THR A 148 3.98 -24.06 10.71
CA THR A 148 3.44 -22.92 11.47
C THR A 148 1.97 -23.06 11.86
N VAL A 149 1.34 -24.15 11.43
CA VAL A 149 -0.05 -24.51 11.71
C VAL A 149 -0.13 -25.99 12.09
N ILE A 150 -1.20 -26.35 12.79
CA ILE A 150 -1.48 -27.74 13.15
C ILE A 150 -1.91 -28.49 11.88
N PRO A 151 -1.25 -29.62 11.53
CA PRO A 151 -1.68 -30.44 10.40
C PRO A 151 -3.09 -30.97 10.62
N GLN A 152 -3.87 -30.99 9.55
CA GLN A 152 -5.24 -31.47 9.61
C GLN A 152 -5.27 -32.99 9.62
N HIS A 153 -6.22 -33.53 10.39
CA HIS A 153 -6.62 -34.91 10.28
C HIS A 153 -7.91 -34.94 9.44
N GLY A 154 -8.11 -35.97 8.62
CA GLY A 154 -9.28 -36.09 7.73
C GLY A 154 -10.65 -36.24 8.44
N ILE A 155 -10.68 -36.03 9.76
CA ILE A 155 -11.87 -36.10 10.63
C ILE A 155 -12.24 -34.73 11.23
N THR A 156 -11.45 -33.69 10.98
CA THR A 156 -11.69 -32.35 11.52
C THR A 156 -12.36 -31.47 10.47
N ALA A 157 -13.39 -30.72 10.86
CA ALA A 157 -14.08 -29.81 9.95
C ALA A 157 -13.15 -28.71 9.42
N GLU A 158 -13.28 -28.39 8.13
CA GLU A 158 -12.47 -27.37 7.46
C GLU A 158 -13.07 -25.97 7.65
N CYS A 159 -12.22 -25.01 8.01
CA CYS A 159 -12.56 -23.61 8.07
C CYS A 159 -12.56 -23.01 6.66
N THR A 160 -13.76 -22.84 6.09
CA THR A 160 -14.01 -22.28 4.74
C THR A 160 -13.31 -20.94 4.42
N LYS A 161 -12.84 -20.21 5.44
CA LYS A 161 -12.10 -18.95 5.26
C LYS A 161 -10.61 -19.12 5.08
N SER A 162 -10.02 -20.10 5.78
CA SER A 162 -8.56 -20.26 5.85
C SER A 162 -8.08 -21.53 5.16
N GLY A 163 -8.99 -22.46 4.86
CA GLY A 163 -8.66 -23.82 4.42
C GLY A 163 -8.02 -24.66 5.52
N LEU A 164 -7.98 -24.18 6.78
CA LEU A 164 -7.38 -24.84 7.95
C LEU A 164 -8.44 -25.56 8.80
N SER A 165 -8.03 -26.45 9.71
CA SER A 165 -8.96 -27.09 10.65
C SER A 165 -9.68 -26.08 11.55
N MET A 166 -10.95 -26.34 11.84
CA MET A 166 -11.70 -25.68 12.91
C MET A 166 -11.31 -26.26 14.27
N ASP A 167 -10.33 -25.65 14.93
CA ASP A 167 -9.68 -26.16 16.14
C ASP A 167 -9.94 -25.30 17.40
N ILE A 168 -10.54 -24.11 17.26
CA ILE A 168 -10.82 -23.21 18.39
C ILE A 168 -12.26 -22.71 18.39
N TRP A 169 -12.94 -22.82 19.54
CA TRP A 169 -14.23 -22.16 19.76
C TRP A 169 -14.06 -20.65 19.90
N ASN A 170 -14.71 -19.87 19.03
CA ASN A 170 -14.71 -18.41 19.11
C ASN A 170 -16.03 -17.91 19.66
N GLU A 171 -16.03 -17.44 20.91
CA GLU A 171 -17.21 -16.93 21.61
C GLU A 171 -17.91 -15.78 20.86
N THR A 172 -17.14 -14.86 20.28
CA THR A 172 -17.70 -13.71 19.54
C THR A 172 -18.44 -14.14 18.27
N LYS A 173 -18.11 -15.32 17.71
CA LYS A 173 -18.77 -15.86 16.51
C LYS A 173 -19.75 -17.00 16.81
N GLY A 174 -19.76 -17.52 18.04
CA GLY A 174 -20.59 -18.66 18.44
C GLY A 174 -20.31 -19.92 17.62
N LYS A 175 -19.08 -20.09 17.12
CA LYS A 175 -18.70 -21.26 16.31
C LYS A 175 -17.20 -21.55 16.36
N TYR A 176 -16.83 -22.76 15.96
CA TYR A 176 -15.44 -23.12 15.76
C TYR A 176 -14.84 -22.40 14.54
N VAL A 177 -13.58 -21.98 14.68
CA VAL A 177 -12.75 -21.35 13.64
C VAL A 177 -11.33 -21.89 13.76
N SER A 178 -10.49 -21.65 12.76
CA SER A 178 -9.07 -21.99 12.86
C SER A 178 -8.32 -21.08 13.82
N CYS A 179 -7.23 -21.59 14.40
CA CYS A 179 -6.36 -20.86 15.31
C CYS A 179 -5.83 -19.55 14.70
N VAL A 180 -5.52 -19.57 13.41
CA VAL A 180 -5.11 -18.40 12.62
C VAL A 180 -6.21 -17.33 12.59
N ILE A 181 -7.44 -17.70 12.24
CA ILE A 181 -8.56 -16.76 12.18
C ILE A 181 -8.90 -16.21 13.58
N ASN A 182 -8.85 -17.06 14.60
CA ASN A 182 -9.08 -16.64 15.99
C ASN A 182 -8.03 -15.61 16.44
N ALA A 183 -6.74 -15.84 16.17
CA ALA A 183 -5.66 -14.92 16.48
C ALA A 183 -5.86 -13.58 15.77
N LYS A 184 -6.14 -13.59 14.45
CA LYS A 184 -6.43 -12.38 13.66
C LYS A 184 -7.61 -11.58 14.25
N LEU A 185 -8.72 -12.24 14.58
CA LEU A 185 -9.91 -11.55 15.13
C LEU A 185 -9.68 -10.94 16.52
N LYS A 186 -8.90 -11.60 17.39
CA LYS A 186 -8.53 -11.05 18.71
C LYS A 186 -7.64 -9.82 18.56
N SER A 187 -6.66 -9.89 17.66
CA SER A 187 -5.71 -8.83 17.36
C SER A 187 -6.35 -7.58 16.74
N ALA A 188 -7.36 -7.75 15.88
CA ALA A 188 -8.05 -6.64 15.22
C ALA A 188 -8.66 -5.63 16.22
N LYS A 189 -9.21 -6.12 17.34
CA LYS A 189 -9.77 -5.26 18.40
C LYS A 189 -8.71 -4.37 19.04
N GLN A 190 -7.49 -4.88 19.20
CA GLN A 190 -6.39 -4.15 19.80
C GLN A 190 -5.81 -3.10 18.85
N LEU A 191 -5.69 -3.44 17.56
CA LEU A 191 -5.20 -2.51 16.54
C LEU A 191 -6.07 -1.25 16.43
N HIS A 192 -7.39 -1.42 16.45
CA HIS A 192 -8.33 -0.30 16.36
C HIS A 192 -8.01 0.79 17.39
N ASN A 193 -7.81 0.40 18.66
CA ASN A 193 -7.46 1.32 19.73
C ASN A 193 -6.09 1.97 19.52
N ILE A 194 -5.09 1.21 19.07
CA ILE A 194 -3.71 1.72 18.89
C ILE A 194 -3.64 2.76 17.77
N ILE A 195 -4.25 2.49 16.62
CA ILE A 195 -4.29 3.46 15.52
C ILE A 195 -5.07 4.72 15.95
N HIS A 196 -6.18 4.54 16.66
CA HIS A 196 -6.98 5.65 17.17
C HIS A 196 -6.17 6.54 18.12
N GLU A 197 -5.46 5.95 19.08
CA GLU A 197 -4.58 6.69 19.99
C GLU A 197 -3.41 7.37 19.26
N LYS A 198 -2.81 6.70 18.28
CA LYS A 198 -1.69 7.24 17.49
C LYS A 198 -2.06 8.54 16.77
N TYR A 199 -3.26 8.60 16.20
CA TYR A 199 -3.75 9.77 15.44
C TYR A 199 -4.78 10.60 16.21
N LYS A 200 -4.91 10.40 17.53
CA LYS A 200 -5.93 11.04 18.37
C LYS A 200 -5.96 12.57 18.22
N LYS A 201 -4.78 13.19 18.12
CA LYS A 201 -4.65 14.64 17.92
C LYS A 201 -5.28 15.14 16.63
N ILE A 202 -5.15 14.39 15.54
CA ILE A 202 -5.72 14.75 14.22
C ILE A 202 -7.22 14.43 14.19
N LEU A 203 -7.63 13.34 14.83
CA LEU A 203 -9.03 12.90 14.88
C LEU A 203 -9.92 13.81 15.76
N LYS A 204 -9.34 14.60 16.67
CA LYS A 204 -10.02 15.61 17.52
C LYS A 204 -11.22 15.07 18.33
N GLU A 205 -11.28 13.75 18.60
CA GLU A 205 -12.43 13.05 19.20
C GLU A 205 -13.77 13.28 18.43
N GLU A 206 -13.69 13.81 17.21
CA GLU A 206 -14.81 14.02 16.30
C GLU A 206 -14.84 12.94 15.20
N PHE A 207 -13.67 12.40 14.85
CA PHE A 207 -13.49 11.45 13.76
C PHE A 207 -13.00 10.09 14.26
N CYS A 208 -13.36 9.04 13.53
CA CYS A 208 -12.89 7.68 13.81
C CYS A 208 -12.65 6.87 12.53
N PHE A 209 -11.90 5.78 12.66
CA PHE A 209 -11.71 4.79 11.59
C PHE A 209 -12.78 3.69 11.66
N SER A 210 -13.22 3.16 10.52
CA SER A 210 -14.05 1.94 10.48
C SER A 210 -13.24 0.70 10.09
N ASP A 211 -13.66 -0.46 10.58
CA ASP A 211 -13.16 -1.79 10.19
C ASP A 211 -14.11 -2.49 9.18
N ILE A 212 -15.13 -1.77 8.70
CA ILE A 212 -16.14 -2.23 7.76
C ILE A 212 -15.97 -1.45 6.46
N LEU A 213 -15.88 -2.16 5.33
CA LEU A 213 -15.61 -1.54 4.02
C LEU A 213 -16.75 -0.61 3.58
N ASP A 214 -18.00 -1.00 3.82
CA ASP A 214 -19.18 -0.21 3.43
C ASP A 214 -19.22 1.17 4.11
N ASP A 215 -18.64 1.30 5.30
CA ASP A 215 -18.62 2.57 6.04
C ASP A 215 -17.62 3.59 5.46
N LEU A 216 -16.74 3.19 4.54
CA LEU A 216 -15.66 4.02 4.01
C LEU A 216 -16.10 4.98 2.89
N GLY A 217 -17.40 5.28 2.80
CA GLY A 217 -17.98 6.14 1.77
C GLY A 217 -19.07 5.48 0.90
N GLY A 218 -19.41 4.22 1.18
CA GLY A 218 -20.46 3.50 0.46
C GLY A 218 -21.87 3.93 0.89
N ILE A 219 -22.71 4.35 -0.05
CA ILE A 219 -24.13 4.60 0.19
C ILE A 219 -24.88 3.26 0.10
N LYS A 220 -25.66 2.94 1.14
CA LYS A 220 -26.46 1.71 1.16
C LYS A 220 -27.44 1.69 -0.01
N ASN A 221 -27.58 0.51 -0.64
CA ASN A 221 -28.44 0.26 -1.81
C ASN A 221 -27.98 0.93 -3.13
N GLU A 222 -26.76 1.46 -3.17
CA GLU A 222 -26.12 1.90 -4.41
C GLU A 222 -24.91 1.00 -4.74
N ASP A 223 -24.47 1.00 -6.00
CA ASP A 223 -23.25 0.29 -6.42
C ASP A 223 -22.01 0.94 -5.76
N SER A 224 -21.52 0.33 -4.69
CA SER A 224 -20.34 0.80 -3.96
C SER A 224 -19.04 0.19 -4.50
N HIS A 225 -18.03 1.05 -4.61
CA HIS A 225 -16.69 0.66 -5.05
C HIS A 225 -15.69 1.06 -3.97
N ILE A 226 -14.70 0.21 -3.76
CA ILE A 226 -13.54 0.49 -2.92
C ILE A 226 -12.30 0.64 -3.80
N ALA A 227 -11.38 1.50 -3.37
CA ALA A 227 -10.03 1.54 -3.87
C ALA A 227 -9.10 0.85 -2.88
N ILE A 228 -8.41 -0.19 -3.35
CA ILE A 228 -7.29 -0.79 -2.64
C ILE A 228 -6.03 -0.16 -3.20
N VAL A 229 -5.31 0.57 -2.35
CA VAL A 229 -4.11 1.31 -2.71
C VAL A 229 -2.92 0.64 -2.09
N HIS A 230 -1.94 0.29 -2.92
CA HIS A 230 -0.62 -0.19 -2.50
C HIS A 230 0.45 0.78 -3.01
N ILE A 231 1.28 1.29 -2.10
CA ILE A 231 2.35 2.24 -2.38
C ILE A 231 3.64 1.64 -1.84
N ASP A 232 4.68 1.64 -2.66
CA ASP A 232 5.98 1.07 -2.30
C ASP A 232 7.10 2.01 -2.74
N GLY A 233 8.00 2.32 -1.79
CA GLY A 233 9.14 3.19 -2.00
C GLY A 233 10.13 2.71 -3.06
N ASN A 234 10.74 3.68 -3.74
CA ASN A 234 11.62 3.41 -4.86
C ASN A 234 13.05 3.18 -4.40
N SER A 235 13.67 2.09 -4.91
CA SER A 235 15.08 1.78 -4.70
C SER A 235 15.51 1.62 -3.23
N MET A 236 14.58 1.38 -2.29
CA MET A 236 14.88 1.32 -0.85
C MET A 236 15.85 0.20 -0.50
N ARG A 237 15.68 -1.01 -1.06
CA ARG A 237 16.66 -2.10 -0.86
C ARG A 237 18.07 -1.70 -1.28
N LYS A 238 18.23 -1.02 -2.43
CA LYS A 238 19.54 -0.54 -2.90
C LYS A 238 20.09 0.53 -1.96
N ARG A 239 19.25 1.43 -1.44
CA ARG A 239 19.65 2.45 -0.45
C ARG A 239 20.15 1.80 0.84
N PHE A 240 19.39 0.88 1.43
CA PHE A 240 19.81 0.18 2.65
C PHE A 240 21.08 -0.65 2.45
N ASN A 241 21.23 -1.34 1.31
CA ASN A 241 22.44 -2.10 1.00
C ASN A 241 23.69 -1.23 0.80
N SER A 242 23.51 0.04 0.41
CA SER A 242 24.63 0.99 0.28
C SER A 242 25.13 1.55 1.62
N MET A 243 24.43 1.26 2.73
CA MET A 243 24.82 1.73 4.06
C MET A 243 25.96 0.87 4.61
N ASN A 244 27.11 1.49 4.85
CA ASN A 244 28.33 0.82 5.29
C ASN A 244 28.49 0.70 6.81
N SER A 245 27.50 1.15 7.59
CA SER A 245 27.53 1.05 9.05
C SER A 245 26.15 0.90 9.66
N LEU A 246 26.11 0.32 10.85
CA LEU A 246 24.90 0.14 11.65
C LEU A 246 24.20 1.48 11.93
N TYR A 247 24.96 2.52 12.30
CA TYR A 247 24.44 3.86 12.56
C TYR A 247 23.67 4.45 11.36
N LYS A 248 24.26 4.37 10.16
CA LYS A 248 23.63 4.91 8.94
C LYS A 248 22.36 4.14 8.58
N MET A 249 22.39 2.81 8.71
CA MET A 249 21.23 1.95 8.48
C MET A 249 20.09 2.26 9.47
N ARG A 250 20.40 2.39 10.77
CA ARG A 250 19.43 2.77 11.81
C ARG A 250 18.83 4.14 11.52
N SER A 251 19.67 5.13 11.24
CA SER A 251 19.25 6.50 10.96
C SER A 251 18.29 6.56 9.77
N LEU A 252 18.66 5.95 8.64
CA LEU A 252 17.80 5.92 7.45
C LEU A 252 16.47 5.21 7.73
N SER A 253 16.49 4.13 8.51
CA SER A 253 15.25 3.44 8.88
C SER A 253 14.29 4.30 9.68
N ILE A 254 14.83 5.07 10.63
CA ILE A 254 14.05 5.97 11.48
C ILE A 254 13.48 7.11 10.62
N ASP A 255 14.31 7.68 9.75
CA ASP A 255 13.90 8.76 8.85
C ASP A 255 12.79 8.31 7.90
N VAL A 256 12.91 7.12 7.28
CA VAL A 256 11.88 6.57 6.38
C VAL A 256 10.58 6.25 7.14
N ASP A 257 10.66 5.65 8.33
CA ASP A 257 9.47 5.39 9.16
C ASP A 257 8.77 6.70 9.52
N ASN A 258 9.51 7.70 10.01
CA ASN A 258 8.98 9.03 10.32
C ASN A 258 8.38 9.71 9.08
N ALA A 259 9.05 9.64 7.93
CA ALA A 259 8.56 10.20 6.68
C ALA A 259 7.21 9.60 6.28
N THR A 260 7.07 8.28 6.37
CA THR A 260 5.81 7.58 6.11
C THR A 260 4.72 7.98 7.10
N GLN A 261 5.04 8.07 8.40
CA GLN A 261 4.07 8.50 9.40
C GLN A 261 3.62 9.94 9.19
N ASN A 262 4.54 10.85 8.90
CA ASN A 262 4.25 12.26 8.63
C ASN A 262 3.44 12.43 7.34
N ALA A 263 3.78 11.68 6.29
CA ALA A 263 3.05 11.70 5.03
C ALA A 263 1.59 11.24 5.21
N PHE A 264 1.39 10.18 6.00
CA PHE A 264 0.05 9.72 6.34
C PHE A 264 -0.70 10.70 7.25
N SER A 265 -0.03 11.31 8.23
CA SER A 265 -0.62 12.37 9.06
C SER A 265 -1.10 13.55 8.21
N GLY A 266 -0.28 14.03 7.26
CA GLY A 266 -0.67 15.11 6.34
C GLY A 266 -1.83 14.71 5.41
N LEU A 267 -1.94 13.43 5.03
CA LEU A 267 -3.12 12.93 4.32
C LEU A 267 -4.37 12.98 5.23
N LEU A 268 -4.27 12.52 6.47
CA LEU A 268 -5.39 12.55 7.42
C LEU A 268 -5.84 13.98 7.74
N GLU A 269 -4.90 14.90 7.94
CA GLU A 269 -5.19 16.32 8.14
C GLU A 269 -5.99 16.89 6.97
N HIS A 270 -5.54 16.63 5.73
CA HIS A 270 -6.29 17.03 4.54
C HIS A 270 -7.72 16.46 4.52
N ILE A 271 -7.89 15.18 4.86
CA ILE A 271 -9.21 14.52 4.90
C ILE A 271 -10.11 15.13 5.97
N VAL A 272 -9.57 15.42 7.16
CA VAL A 272 -10.32 16.03 8.27
C VAL A 272 -10.73 17.46 7.89
N ASP A 273 -9.82 18.25 7.34
CA ASP A 273 -10.07 19.65 6.99
C ASP A 273 -11.05 19.82 5.82
N HIS A 274 -11.06 18.86 4.88
CA HIS A 274 -11.96 18.87 3.71
C HIS A 274 -13.07 17.83 3.81
N TYR A 275 -13.41 17.37 5.03
CA TYR A 275 -14.33 16.24 5.22
C TYR A 275 -15.69 16.47 4.55
N THR A 276 -16.25 17.67 4.69
CA THR A 276 -17.53 18.07 4.08
C THR A 276 -17.47 17.94 2.56
N ASP A 277 -16.46 18.55 1.91
CA ASP A 277 -16.30 18.50 0.45
C ASP A 277 -16.12 17.06 -0.06
N ILE A 278 -15.39 16.24 0.70
CA ILE A 278 -15.18 14.81 0.39
C ILE A 278 -16.53 14.09 0.45
N MET A 279 -17.26 14.17 1.55
CA MET A 279 -18.53 13.49 1.74
C MET A 279 -19.60 13.95 0.73
N ASP A 280 -19.68 15.25 0.46
CA ASP A 280 -20.58 15.81 -0.55
C ASP A 280 -20.26 15.25 -1.95
N SER A 281 -18.96 15.13 -2.29
CA SER A 281 -18.53 14.56 -3.57
C SER A 281 -18.85 13.06 -3.71
N LEU A 282 -18.99 12.35 -2.60
CA LEU A 282 -19.44 10.96 -2.55
C LEU A 282 -20.98 10.83 -2.65
N GLY A 283 -21.71 11.93 -2.44
CA GLY A 283 -23.17 11.98 -2.53
C GLY A 283 -23.89 11.91 -1.17
N PHE A 284 -23.19 12.18 -0.08
CA PHE A 284 -23.81 12.38 1.23
C PHE A 284 -24.30 13.81 1.39
N ASP A 285 -25.30 14.00 2.24
CA ASP A 285 -25.86 15.29 2.64
C ASP A 285 -26.21 15.24 4.14
N PRO A 286 -25.61 16.10 4.98
CA PRO A 286 -25.85 16.09 6.42
C PRO A 286 -27.31 16.40 6.79
N ASN A 287 -28.05 17.09 5.92
CA ASN A 287 -29.45 17.48 6.11
C ASN A 287 -30.44 16.52 5.45
N SER A 288 -29.97 15.41 4.87
CA SER A 288 -30.86 14.46 4.20
C SER A 288 -31.91 13.89 5.16
N GLU A 289 -33.15 13.77 4.68
CA GLU A 289 -34.22 13.05 5.37
C GLU A 289 -33.92 11.55 5.50
N TYR A 290 -33.08 11.02 4.60
CA TYR A 290 -32.67 9.62 4.58
C TYR A 290 -31.38 9.42 5.40
N GLU A 291 -31.47 8.64 6.48
CA GLU A 291 -30.33 8.38 7.38
C GLU A 291 -29.10 7.83 6.65
N TYR A 292 -29.28 6.94 5.67
CA TYR A 292 -28.20 6.34 4.89
C TYR A 292 -27.52 7.31 3.91
N ARG A 293 -28.06 8.52 3.70
CA ARG A 293 -27.43 9.61 2.95
C ARG A 293 -26.78 10.66 3.86
N ARG A 294 -26.93 10.57 5.18
CA ARG A 294 -26.18 11.43 6.11
C ARG A 294 -24.74 10.94 6.26
N TYR A 295 -23.89 11.82 6.77
CA TYR A 295 -22.49 11.46 7.03
C TYR A 295 -22.41 10.23 7.96
N PRO A 296 -21.58 9.23 7.60
CA PRO A 296 -21.47 8.01 8.36
C PRO A 296 -20.87 8.31 9.75
N LYS A 297 -21.50 7.78 10.79
CA LYS A 297 -21.07 7.95 12.18
C LYS A 297 -21.08 6.61 12.91
N ASN A 298 -20.20 6.48 13.90
CA ASN A 298 -20.19 5.32 14.78
C ASN A 298 -21.20 5.47 15.94
N ASN A 299 -21.26 4.47 16.82
CA ASN A 299 -22.16 4.45 17.98
C ASN A 299 -21.89 5.58 19.00
N LYS A 300 -20.73 6.23 18.94
CA LYS A 300 -20.36 7.40 19.77
C LYS A 300 -20.63 8.73 19.08
N ASN A 301 -21.29 8.72 17.92
CA ASN A 301 -21.57 9.89 17.09
C ASN A 301 -20.30 10.55 16.48
N GLU A 302 -19.17 9.83 16.46
CA GLU A 302 -17.93 10.25 15.78
C GLU A 302 -18.07 9.98 14.27
N LYS A 303 -17.71 10.95 13.43
CA LYS A 303 -17.72 10.87 11.96
C LYS A 303 -16.71 9.82 11.48
N ILE A 304 -17.11 8.97 10.55
CA ILE A 304 -16.23 7.93 10.00
C ILE A 304 -15.41 8.52 8.86
N LEU A 305 -14.08 8.35 8.94
CA LEU A 305 -13.17 8.72 7.86
C LEU A 305 -13.29 7.74 6.68
N PRO A 306 -13.32 8.22 5.42
CA PRO A 306 -13.41 7.39 4.22
C PRO A 306 -12.05 6.76 3.84
N ILE A 307 -11.26 6.36 4.83
CA ILE A 307 -9.96 5.72 4.66
C ILE A 307 -9.68 4.79 5.83
N ARG A 308 -9.06 3.64 5.55
CA ARG A 308 -8.55 2.72 6.57
C ARG A 308 -7.16 2.22 6.19
N PRO A 309 -6.10 2.61 6.93
CA PRO A 309 -4.79 2.02 6.73
C PRO A 309 -4.78 0.55 7.15
N ILE A 310 -4.11 -0.29 6.37
CA ILE A 310 -3.89 -1.71 6.67
C ILE A 310 -2.41 -1.95 6.99
N ILE A 311 -1.52 -1.42 6.16
CA ILE A 311 -0.06 -1.49 6.34
C ILE A 311 0.49 -0.06 6.30
N LEU A 312 1.25 0.32 7.32
CA LEU A 312 1.93 1.61 7.47
C LEU A 312 3.33 1.39 8.04
N GLY A 313 4.20 0.70 7.31
CA GLY A 313 5.49 0.24 7.83
C GLY A 313 6.63 0.47 6.86
N GLY A 314 7.61 1.28 7.28
CA GLY A 314 8.76 1.62 6.43
C GLY A 314 8.30 2.28 5.14
N ASP A 315 8.67 1.70 4.00
CA ASP A 315 8.34 2.17 2.66
C ASP A 315 7.17 1.44 1.99
N ASP A 316 6.55 0.47 2.68
CA ASP A 316 5.39 -0.29 2.20
C ASP A 316 4.11 0.20 2.89
N ILE A 317 3.20 0.73 2.09
CA ILE A 317 1.95 1.31 2.54
C ILE A 317 0.80 0.64 1.79
N THR A 318 -0.21 0.20 2.54
CA THR A 318 -1.46 -0.27 1.96
C THR A 318 -2.63 0.28 2.74
N PHE A 319 -3.56 0.93 2.06
CA PHE A 319 -4.81 1.41 2.66
C PHE A 319 -5.98 1.13 1.73
N VAL A 320 -7.19 1.18 2.30
CA VAL A 320 -8.44 1.09 1.56
C VAL A 320 -9.29 2.33 1.79
N CYS A 321 -9.96 2.82 0.76
CA CYS A 321 -10.88 3.96 0.82
C CYS A 321 -12.02 3.77 -0.20
N ASP A 322 -12.93 4.73 -0.29
CA ASP A 322 -13.90 4.78 -1.39
C ASP A 322 -13.20 4.80 -2.76
N GLY A 323 -13.80 4.11 -3.74
CA GLY A 323 -13.29 3.99 -5.10
C GLY A 323 -12.97 5.33 -5.77
N LYS A 324 -13.77 6.38 -5.50
CA LYS A 324 -13.56 7.73 -6.04
C LYS A 324 -12.40 8.47 -5.40
N LEU A 325 -11.91 8.03 -4.24
CA LEU A 325 -10.87 8.72 -3.47
C LEU A 325 -9.48 8.11 -3.64
N GLY A 326 -9.39 6.85 -4.08
CA GLY A 326 -8.13 6.09 -4.16
C GLY A 326 -6.99 6.82 -4.87
N LEU A 327 -7.25 7.30 -6.09
CA LEU A 327 -6.25 8.01 -6.90
C LEU A 327 -5.82 9.34 -6.25
N HIS A 328 -6.78 10.08 -5.72
CA HIS A 328 -6.53 11.37 -5.08
C HIS A 328 -5.71 11.21 -3.79
N PHE A 329 -6.10 10.28 -2.92
CA PHE A 329 -5.37 10.00 -1.69
C PHE A 329 -3.98 9.43 -1.95
N SER A 330 -3.81 8.61 -2.99
CA SER A 330 -2.49 8.11 -3.42
C SER A 330 -1.57 9.26 -3.83
N LYS A 331 -2.08 10.18 -4.66
CA LYS A 331 -1.35 11.39 -5.08
C LYS A 331 -0.94 12.25 -3.88
N LEU A 332 -1.87 12.53 -2.96
CA LEU A 332 -1.60 13.34 -1.77
C LEU A 332 -0.56 12.69 -0.85
N PHE A 333 -0.69 11.39 -0.59
CA PHE A 333 0.28 10.66 0.23
C PHE A 333 1.67 10.74 -0.39
N ILE A 334 1.81 10.44 -1.69
CA ILE A 334 3.11 10.48 -2.36
C ILE A 334 3.70 11.90 -2.34
N LYS A 335 2.90 12.94 -2.64
CA LYS A 335 3.36 14.34 -2.56
C LYS A 335 3.85 14.69 -1.15
N ASN A 336 3.17 14.23 -0.10
CA ASN A 336 3.62 14.46 1.28
C ASN A 336 4.87 13.66 1.65
N PHE A 337 5.03 12.46 1.08
CA PHE A 337 6.19 11.59 1.26
C PHE A 337 7.45 12.14 0.58
N GLU A 338 7.32 12.66 -0.65
CA GLU A 338 8.42 13.30 -1.40
C GLU A 338 8.95 14.58 -0.74
N LYS A 339 8.09 15.30 0.02
CA LYS A 339 8.46 16.48 0.79
C LYS A 339 9.29 16.16 2.05
N GLN A 340 9.34 14.90 2.47
CA GLN A 340 10.07 14.53 3.68
C GLN A 340 11.58 14.50 3.39
N GLU A 341 12.35 15.17 4.24
CA GLU A 341 13.80 15.12 4.19
C GLU A 341 14.33 13.94 5.00
N VAL A 342 15.37 13.30 4.46
CA VAL A 342 16.06 12.17 5.10
C VAL A 342 17.56 12.43 5.12
N ARG A 343 18.28 11.88 6.11
CA ARG A 343 19.69 12.22 6.37
C ARG A 343 20.66 11.90 5.23
N ASP A 344 20.31 10.97 4.33
CA ASP A 344 21.12 10.65 3.15
C ASP A 344 20.96 11.68 2.01
N LYS A 345 20.14 12.72 2.21
CA LYS A 345 19.88 13.84 1.29
C LYS A 345 19.31 13.43 -0.08
N LYS A 346 18.82 12.20 -0.20
CA LYS A 346 18.18 11.72 -1.42
C LYS A 346 16.66 11.78 -1.24
N THR A 347 15.99 12.40 -2.20
CA THR A 347 14.53 12.47 -2.25
C THR A 347 13.91 11.09 -2.10
N LEU A 348 12.87 10.99 -1.28
CA LEU A 348 12.04 9.80 -1.21
C LEU A 348 11.08 9.83 -2.40
N SER A 349 10.97 8.74 -3.16
CA SER A 349 9.95 8.60 -4.20
C SER A 349 9.27 7.24 -4.07
N ALA A 350 8.07 7.08 -4.62
CA ALA A 350 7.30 5.86 -4.50
C ALA A 350 6.48 5.57 -5.76
N CYS A 351 6.11 4.31 -5.95
CA CYS A 351 5.14 3.93 -6.97
C CYS A 351 3.85 3.44 -6.31
N ALA A 352 2.71 3.85 -6.86
CA ALA A 352 1.39 3.43 -6.39
C ALA A 352 0.68 2.55 -7.43
N GLY A 353 -0.02 1.54 -6.93
CA GLY A 353 -1.01 0.78 -7.67
C GLY A 353 -2.37 0.92 -7.01
N VAL A 354 -3.38 1.33 -7.79
CA VAL A 354 -4.74 1.59 -7.30
C VAL A 354 -5.73 0.66 -8.01
N ALA A 355 -6.21 -0.35 -7.31
CA ALA A 355 -7.24 -1.26 -7.79
C ALA A 355 -8.62 -0.78 -7.31
N ILE A 356 -9.48 -0.36 -8.22
CA ILE A 356 -10.85 0.05 -7.94
C ILE A 356 -11.77 -1.13 -8.25
N THR A 357 -12.47 -1.63 -7.24
CA THR A 357 -13.29 -2.85 -7.36
C THR A 357 -14.62 -2.67 -6.63
N LYS A 358 -15.65 -3.45 -6.99
CA LYS A 358 -16.89 -3.49 -6.20
C LYS A 358 -16.61 -3.92 -4.77
N THR A 359 -17.34 -3.40 -3.79
CA THR A 359 -17.12 -3.74 -2.37
C THR A 359 -17.28 -5.23 -2.06
N SER A 360 -18.12 -5.94 -2.82
CA SER A 360 -18.30 -7.40 -2.73
C SER A 360 -17.19 -8.23 -3.40
N TYR A 361 -16.30 -7.59 -4.15
CA TYR A 361 -15.19 -8.27 -4.82
C TYR A 361 -14.22 -8.85 -3.80
N PRO A 362 -13.65 -10.07 -4.03
CA PRO A 362 -12.70 -10.66 -3.11
C PRO A 362 -11.50 -9.74 -2.84
N PHE A 363 -11.36 -9.26 -1.59
CA PHE A 363 -10.34 -8.30 -1.19
C PHE A 363 -8.93 -8.76 -1.60
N TYR A 364 -8.61 -10.04 -1.40
CA TYR A 364 -7.30 -10.60 -1.77
C TYR A 364 -6.95 -10.39 -3.26
N ARG A 365 -7.94 -10.57 -4.15
CA ARG A 365 -7.76 -10.38 -5.59
C ARG A 365 -7.55 -8.91 -5.94
N GLY A 366 -8.29 -8.01 -5.28
CA GLY A 366 -8.10 -6.58 -5.46
C GLY A 366 -6.73 -6.12 -4.95
N TYR A 367 -6.24 -6.69 -3.85
CA TYR A 367 -4.89 -6.45 -3.35
C TYR A 367 -3.80 -6.95 -4.33
N ILE A 368 -3.91 -8.18 -4.85
CA ILE A 368 -2.96 -8.67 -5.87
C ILE A 368 -2.92 -7.72 -7.06
N LEU A 369 -4.07 -7.27 -7.53
CA LEU A 369 -4.15 -6.32 -8.64
C LEU A 369 -3.46 -4.99 -8.30
N ALA A 370 -3.66 -4.45 -7.10
CA ALA A 370 -2.96 -3.23 -6.64
C ALA A 370 -1.43 -3.43 -6.59
N GLU A 371 -0.96 -4.60 -6.13
CA GLU A 371 0.47 -4.93 -6.11
C GLU A 371 1.05 -5.06 -7.53
N GLU A 372 0.35 -5.73 -8.45
CA GLU A 372 0.75 -5.85 -9.86
C GLU A 372 0.78 -4.49 -10.57
N LEU A 373 -0.17 -3.61 -10.28
CA LEU A 373 -0.20 -2.23 -10.77
C LEU A 373 1.01 -1.42 -10.27
N CYS A 374 1.34 -1.51 -8.99
CA CYS A 374 2.53 -0.87 -8.42
C CYS A 374 3.82 -1.40 -9.08
N LYS A 375 3.92 -2.73 -9.27
CA LYS A 375 5.05 -3.36 -9.99
C LYS A 375 5.14 -2.86 -11.43
N ASN A 376 4.02 -2.70 -12.14
CA ASN A 376 4.01 -2.14 -13.49
C ASN A 376 4.48 -0.67 -13.51
N ALA A 377 4.02 0.16 -12.56
CA ALA A 377 4.52 1.53 -12.40
C ALA A 377 6.05 1.57 -12.19
N LYS A 378 6.59 0.70 -11.31
CA LYS A 378 8.03 0.58 -11.10
C LYS A 378 8.79 0.12 -12.35
N LYS A 379 8.21 -0.80 -13.12
CA LYS A 379 8.81 -1.31 -14.37
C LYS A 379 8.92 -0.21 -15.41
N VAL A 380 7.86 0.56 -15.62
CA VAL A 380 7.86 1.68 -16.58
C VAL A 380 8.83 2.77 -16.12
N ARG A 381 8.80 3.17 -14.84
CA ARG A 381 9.77 4.10 -14.26
C ARG A 381 11.21 3.67 -14.54
N HIS A 382 11.53 2.39 -14.30
CA HIS A 382 12.88 1.87 -14.52
C HIS A 382 13.29 1.91 -16.00
N ASN A 383 12.38 1.56 -16.92
CA ASN A 383 12.63 1.59 -18.36
C ASN A 383 12.85 3.01 -18.88
N GLU A 384 12.18 4.01 -18.30
CA GLU A 384 12.35 5.42 -18.64
C GLU A 384 13.60 6.06 -18.01
N GLY A 385 14.33 5.31 -17.17
CA GLY A 385 15.49 5.84 -16.45
C GLY A 385 15.13 6.93 -15.43
N ASP A 386 13.88 6.95 -14.99
CA ASP A 386 13.34 7.99 -14.11
C ASP A 386 13.50 7.60 -12.63
N GLU A 387 13.68 8.60 -11.77
CA GLU A 387 13.74 8.44 -10.32
C GLU A 387 12.48 8.95 -9.60
N GLY A 388 11.54 9.55 -10.34
CA GLY A 388 10.30 10.09 -9.84
C GLY A 388 9.24 9.05 -9.44
N SER A 389 8.11 9.55 -8.97
CA SER A 389 6.97 8.74 -8.54
C SER A 389 5.98 8.48 -9.67
N TYR A 390 5.37 7.29 -9.67
CA TYR A 390 4.44 6.86 -10.70
C TYR A 390 3.19 6.24 -10.07
N ILE A 391 2.04 6.41 -10.72
CA ILE A 391 0.77 5.79 -10.34
C ILE A 391 0.20 4.98 -11.50
N ASP A 392 -0.15 3.73 -11.23
CA ASP A 392 -0.96 2.90 -12.10
C ASP A 392 -2.31 2.61 -11.44
N PHE A 393 -3.36 2.47 -12.23
CA PHE A 393 -4.69 2.17 -11.73
C PHE A 393 -5.48 1.27 -12.66
N HIS A 394 -6.47 0.58 -12.09
CA HIS A 394 -7.38 -0.26 -12.86
C HIS A 394 -8.77 -0.29 -12.23
N VAL A 395 -9.79 -0.12 -13.07
CA VAL A 395 -11.20 -0.24 -12.65
C VAL A 395 -11.71 -1.62 -13.03
N SER A 396 -11.87 -2.49 -12.04
CA SER A 396 -12.42 -3.84 -12.22
C SER A 396 -13.95 -3.77 -12.17
N SER A 397 -14.58 -3.64 -13.33
CA SER A 397 -16.04 -3.67 -13.48
C SER A 397 -16.64 -5.08 -13.52
N GLY A 398 -15.80 -6.12 -13.72
CA GLY A 398 -16.22 -7.53 -13.80
C GLY A 398 -15.32 -8.49 -13.03
N GLY A 399 -15.65 -9.79 -13.06
CA GLY A 399 -14.87 -10.88 -12.45
C GLY A 399 -13.64 -11.25 -13.29
N PHE A 400 -12.73 -10.30 -13.51
CA PHE A 400 -11.51 -10.57 -14.25
C PHE A 400 -10.65 -11.61 -13.52
N SER A 401 -10.18 -12.61 -14.27
CA SER A 401 -9.27 -13.64 -13.78
C SER A 401 -7.96 -13.59 -14.55
N GLY A 402 -6.84 -13.70 -13.85
CA GLY A 402 -5.50 -13.70 -14.44
C GLY A 402 -4.63 -12.58 -13.89
N THR A 403 -3.44 -12.44 -14.47
CA THR A 403 -2.50 -11.35 -14.17
C THR A 403 -2.94 -10.05 -14.86
N LEU A 404 -2.45 -8.91 -14.37
CA LEU A 404 -2.68 -7.59 -14.98
C LEU A 404 -2.42 -7.59 -16.50
N ASP A 405 -1.34 -8.22 -16.95
CA ASP A 405 -0.99 -8.30 -18.37
C ASP A 405 -2.04 -9.08 -19.18
N GLN A 406 -2.57 -10.17 -18.63
CA GLN A 406 -3.66 -10.95 -19.24
C GLN A 406 -4.96 -10.13 -19.30
N ILE A 407 -5.30 -9.44 -18.21
CA ILE A 407 -6.50 -8.59 -18.15
C ILE A 407 -6.42 -7.48 -19.20
N ARG A 408 -5.28 -6.77 -19.26
CA ARG A 408 -5.08 -5.67 -20.22
C ARG A 408 -5.02 -6.16 -21.66
N SER A 409 -4.33 -7.27 -21.92
CA SER A 409 -4.23 -7.80 -23.29
C SER A 409 -5.55 -8.34 -23.84
N ASN A 410 -6.39 -8.95 -22.99
CA ASN A 410 -7.65 -9.53 -23.42
C ASN A 410 -8.79 -8.49 -23.55
N ASN A 411 -8.78 -7.44 -22.73
CA ASN A 411 -9.93 -6.53 -22.62
C ASN A 411 -9.66 -5.10 -23.12
N TYR A 412 -8.40 -4.70 -23.31
CA TYR A 412 -8.03 -3.31 -23.62
C TYR A 412 -7.22 -3.17 -24.92
N LYS A 413 -7.10 -4.26 -25.68
CA LYS A 413 -6.57 -4.23 -27.06
C LYS A 413 -7.74 -4.20 -28.04
N VAL A 414 -7.70 -3.25 -28.95
CA VAL A 414 -8.69 -3.05 -30.01
C VAL A 414 -7.97 -2.98 -31.36
N ALA A 415 -8.72 -3.04 -32.47
CA ALA A 415 -8.14 -3.00 -33.81
C ALA A 415 -7.24 -1.78 -34.05
N GLN A 416 -7.61 -0.62 -33.48
CA GLN A 416 -6.85 0.63 -33.60
C GLN A 416 -5.60 0.68 -32.71
N GLY A 417 -5.49 -0.11 -31.63
CA GLY A 417 -4.41 0.01 -30.66
C GLY A 417 -4.76 -0.44 -29.24
N CYS A 418 -4.07 0.12 -28.25
CA CYS A 418 -4.34 -0.11 -26.82
C CYS A 418 -5.12 1.05 -26.22
N LEU A 419 -6.15 0.74 -25.44
CA LEU A 419 -7.02 1.73 -24.78
C LEU A 419 -6.38 2.39 -23.56
N LEU A 420 -5.26 1.86 -23.05
CA LEU A 420 -4.64 2.32 -21.80
C LEU A 420 -3.28 2.97 -22.08
N TYR A 421 -3.05 4.16 -21.50
CA TYR A 421 -1.76 4.85 -21.51
C TYR A 421 -0.99 4.73 -20.18
N ARG A 422 -1.68 4.36 -19.11
CA ARG A 422 -1.11 4.08 -17.78
C ARG A 422 0.17 3.22 -17.84
N PRO A 423 1.12 3.40 -16.91
CA PRO A 423 1.10 4.26 -15.72
C PRO A 423 1.46 5.72 -16.01
N TYR A 424 1.14 6.61 -15.06
CA TYR A 424 1.39 8.05 -15.14
C TYR A 424 2.43 8.51 -14.11
N LYS A 425 3.29 9.47 -14.49
CA LYS A 425 4.26 10.13 -13.61
C LYS A 425 3.58 11.19 -12.77
N LEU A 426 3.93 11.26 -11.48
CA LEU A 426 3.53 12.36 -10.59
C LEU A 426 4.59 13.47 -10.69
N ASP A 427 4.34 14.48 -11.51
CA ASP A 427 5.22 15.63 -11.72
C ASP A 427 4.41 16.94 -11.88
N SER A 428 5.08 18.03 -12.23
CA SER A 428 4.49 19.37 -12.45
C SER A 428 3.69 19.52 -13.75
N GLY A 429 3.49 18.47 -14.55
CA GLY A 429 2.85 18.61 -15.87
C GLY A 429 3.81 18.73 -17.04
N GLU A 430 5.10 18.42 -16.86
CA GLU A 430 6.13 18.58 -17.91
C GLU A 430 6.22 17.34 -18.81
N SER A 431 6.09 16.14 -18.23
CA SER A 431 6.21 14.90 -19.00
C SER A 431 4.96 14.58 -19.84
N PRO A 432 5.13 13.87 -20.98
CA PRO A 432 4.00 13.33 -21.75
C PRO A 432 3.08 12.41 -20.93
N ARG A 433 3.63 11.70 -19.94
CA ARG A 433 2.91 10.80 -19.03
C ARG A 433 2.51 11.46 -17.71
N SER A 434 2.48 12.78 -17.64
CA SER A 434 2.12 13.47 -16.39
C SER A 434 0.68 13.18 -15.96
N PHE A 435 0.52 12.84 -14.68
CA PHE A 435 -0.78 12.70 -14.05
C PHE A 435 -1.51 14.04 -13.92
N GLU A 436 -0.80 15.17 -13.75
CA GLU A 436 -1.42 16.50 -13.73
C GLU A 436 -2.01 16.86 -15.09
N ARG A 437 -1.35 16.46 -16.19
CA ARG A 437 -1.92 16.58 -17.54
C ARG A 437 -3.15 15.70 -17.73
N LEU A 438 -3.12 14.47 -17.22
CA LEU A 438 -4.30 13.60 -17.26
C LEU A 438 -5.47 14.26 -16.52
N LEU A 439 -5.22 14.85 -15.35
CA LEU A 439 -6.24 15.54 -14.56
C LEU A 439 -6.82 16.77 -15.28
N SER A 440 -5.97 17.63 -15.85
CA SER A 440 -6.42 18.82 -16.57
C SER A 440 -7.23 18.46 -17.82
N ASN A 441 -6.78 17.46 -18.59
CA ASN A 441 -7.48 16.95 -19.76
C ASN A 441 -8.81 16.28 -19.37
N SER A 442 -8.84 15.51 -18.29
CA SER A 442 -10.07 14.89 -17.78
C SER A 442 -11.06 15.94 -17.29
N LYS A 443 -10.59 17.02 -16.66
CA LYS A 443 -11.44 18.16 -16.29
C LYS A 443 -12.07 18.82 -17.50
N GLN A 444 -11.30 19.06 -18.56
CA GLN A 444 -11.84 19.59 -19.82
C GLN A 444 -12.87 18.62 -20.44
N LEU A 445 -12.57 17.32 -20.46
CA LEU A 445 -13.50 16.31 -20.97
C LEU A 445 -14.78 16.20 -20.13
N SER A 446 -14.72 16.40 -18.82
CA SER A 446 -15.88 16.36 -17.92
C SER A 446 -16.94 17.44 -18.20
N GLN A 447 -16.58 18.50 -18.95
CA GLN A 447 -17.52 19.53 -19.39
C GLN A 447 -18.39 19.05 -20.57
N PHE A 448 -18.08 17.90 -21.16
CA PHE A 448 -18.89 17.32 -22.22
C PHE A 448 -20.16 16.68 -21.62
N PRO A 449 -21.28 16.71 -22.36
CA PRO A 449 -22.48 15.98 -22.00
C PRO A 449 -22.18 14.49 -21.79
N ASN A 450 -22.75 13.89 -20.75
CA ASN A 450 -22.51 12.47 -20.41
C ASN A 450 -22.76 11.53 -21.59
N ASN A 451 -23.81 11.76 -22.40
CA ASN A 451 -24.08 10.96 -23.58
C ASN A 451 -22.93 10.98 -24.61
N LYS A 452 -22.19 12.09 -24.74
CA LYS A 452 -21.02 12.20 -25.61
C LYS A 452 -19.79 11.54 -25.00
N ILE A 453 -19.63 11.55 -23.67
CA ILE A 453 -18.57 10.80 -22.99
C ILE A 453 -18.79 9.29 -23.16
N HIS A 454 -20.04 8.81 -23.04
CA HIS A 454 -20.39 7.42 -23.33
C HIS A 454 -20.15 7.07 -24.81
N GLN A 455 -20.60 7.91 -25.73
CA GLN A 455 -20.34 7.71 -27.17
C GLN A 455 -18.83 7.65 -27.47
N LEU A 456 -18.02 8.50 -26.84
CA LEU A 456 -16.56 8.45 -26.96
C LEU A 456 -16.01 7.11 -26.48
N ARG A 457 -16.46 6.61 -25.32
CA ARG A 457 -16.06 5.29 -24.79
C ARG A 457 -16.31 4.18 -25.82
N ASP A 458 -17.48 4.20 -26.44
CA ASP A 458 -17.88 3.18 -27.43
C ASP A 458 -17.03 3.29 -28.70
N VAL A 459 -16.91 4.51 -29.24
CA VAL A 459 -16.17 4.77 -30.49
C VAL A 459 -14.69 4.40 -30.39
N LEU A 460 -14.06 4.58 -29.23
CA LEU A 460 -12.67 4.13 -29.00
C LEU A 460 -12.47 2.62 -29.21
N THR A 461 -13.53 1.82 -29.10
CA THR A 461 -13.49 0.37 -29.33
C THR A 461 -13.76 -0.06 -30.78
N LEU A 462 -14.16 0.88 -31.64
CA LEU A 462 -14.56 0.64 -33.03
C LEU A 462 -13.40 0.86 -34.01
N SER A 463 -13.70 1.25 -35.26
CA SER A 463 -12.74 1.53 -36.33
C SER A 463 -12.21 2.97 -36.32
N GLU A 464 -11.07 3.20 -36.99
CA GLU A 464 -10.48 4.54 -37.17
C GLU A 464 -11.47 5.52 -37.84
N GLU A 465 -12.24 5.05 -38.81
CA GLU A 465 -13.30 5.83 -39.46
C GLU A 465 -14.38 6.31 -38.47
N SER A 466 -14.81 5.42 -37.55
CA SER A 466 -15.80 5.75 -36.52
C SER A 466 -15.25 6.84 -35.57
N THR A 467 -13.97 6.70 -35.21
CA THR A 467 -13.23 7.68 -34.41
C THR A 467 -13.17 9.03 -35.10
N SER A 468 -12.74 9.07 -36.37
CA SER A 468 -12.66 10.31 -37.13
C SER A 468 -14.02 10.96 -37.30
N GLN A 469 -15.08 10.21 -37.59
CA GLN A 469 -16.43 10.74 -37.72
C GLN A 469 -16.91 11.41 -36.42
N PHE A 470 -16.64 10.79 -35.28
CA PHE A 470 -16.96 11.38 -33.97
C PHE A 470 -16.20 12.70 -33.73
N VAL A 471 -14.90 12.74 -34.03
CA VAL A 471 -14.10 13.96 -33.87
C VAL A 471 -14.62 15.09 -34.76
N HIS A 472 -14.94 14.80 -36.03
CA HIS A 472 -15.55 15.77 -36.95
C HIS A 472 -16.92 16.27 -36.44
N GLU A 473 -17.76 15.38 -35.91
CA GLU A 473 -19.05 15.75 -35.30
C GLU A 473 -18.84 16.70 -34.12
N MET A 474 -17.84 16.45 -33.27
CA MET A 474 -17.54 17.30 -32.11
C MET A 474 -17.00 18.67 -32.54
N LYS A 475 -16.10 18.70 -33.53
CA LYS A 475 -15.58 19.94 -34.13
C LYS A 475 -16.71 20.80 -34.71
N PHE A 476 -17.64 20.22 -35.46
CA PHE A 476 -18.81 20.94 -36.01
C PHE A 476 -19.70 21.55 -34.92
N ARG A 477 -19.75 20.92 -33.74
CA ARG A 477 -20.50 21.42 -32.57
C ARG A 477 -19.68 22.38 -31.69
N ASN A 478 -18.53 22.89 -32.16
CA ASN A 478 -17.60 23.74 -31.41
C ASN A 478 -17.12 23.12 -30.09
N LYS A 479 -16.96 21.78 -30.06
CA LYS A 479 -16.41 21.05 -28.92
C LYS A 479 -15.09 20.40 -29.29
N THR A 480 -14.02 20.89 -28.68
CA THR A 480 -12.67 20.37 -28.92
C THR A 480 -12.29 19.40 -27.81
N LEU A 481 -11.94 18.17 -28.19
CA LEU A 481 -11.40 17.20 -27.26
C LEU A 481 -10.05 17.67 -26.70
N PRO A 482 -9.67 17.27 -25.47
CA PRO A 482 -8.38 17.60 -24.90
C PRO A 482 -7.24 17.17 -25.82
N LYS A 483 -6.23 18.03 -26.00
CA LYS A 483 -5.06 17.73 -26.85
C LYS A 483 -4.14 16.74 -26.14
N LEU A 484 -3.56 15.83 -26.92
CA LEU A 484 -2.57 14.87 -26.44
C LEU A 484 -1.15 15.42 -26.66
N PRO A 485 -0.17 15.07 -25.81
CA PRO A 485 1.22 15.37 -26.10
C PRO A 485 1.64 14.62 -27.37
N ASP A 486 2.46 15.27 -28.20
CA ASP A 486 3.08 14.70 -29.39
C ASP A 486 2.15 14.38 -30.58
N LEU A 487 0.89 14.83 -30.52
CA LEU A 487 -0.01 14.85 -31.69
C LEU A 487 -0.11 16.27 -32.24
N GLU A 488 0.54 16.52 -33.38
CA GLU A 488 0.29 17.71 -34.20
C GLU A 488 -1.14 17.69 -34.80
N ASP A 489 -1.70 16.49 -34.97
CA ASP A 489 -2.99 16.27 -35.61
C ASP A 489 -4.10 15.96 -34.60
N ILE A 490 -5.07 16.87 -34.48
CA ILE A 490 -6.19 16.81 -33.51
C ILE A 490 -7.21 15.74 -33.92
N ASP A 491 -7.12 15.21 -35.14
CA ASP A 491 -8.10 14.27 -35.71
C ASP A 491 -7.89 12.81 -35.31
N ASN A 492 -6.75 12.48 -34.71
CA ASN A 492 -6.43 11.11 -34.30
C ASN A 492 -6.51 10.94 -32.78
N LEU A 493 -7.42 10.08 -32.31
CA LEU A 493 -7.54 9.76 -30.88
C LEU A 493 -6.52 8.74 -30.38
N PHE A 494 -5.74 8.14 -31.29
CA PHE A 494 -4.65 7.22 -31.00
C PHE A 494 -3.33 7.80 -31.51
N PHE A 495 -2.28 7.71 -30.71
CA PHE A 495 -0.93 8.12 -31.11
C PHE A 495 0.05 6.97 -31.02
N GLN A 496 1.10 7.03 -31.83
CA GLN A 496 2.21 6.08 -31.75
C GLN A 496 3.15 6.50 -30.63
N THR A 497 3.42 5.61 -29.68
CA THR A 497 4.51 5.81 -28.74
C THR A 497 5.82 5.26 -29.29
N PRO A 498 6.95 5.98 -29.17
CA PRO A 498 8.26 5.49 -29.65
C PRO A 498 8.78 4.22 -28.97
N HIS A 499 8.23 3.73 -27.86
CA HIS A 499 8.82 2.64 -27.07
C HIS A 499 7.80 1.64 -26.53
N TYR A 500 7.91 0.39 -27.00
CA TYR A 500 7.79 -0.84 -26.24
C TYR A 500 8.54 -1.92 -27.05
N ASN A 501 9.24 -2.85 -26.40
CA ASN A 501 10.02 -3.96 -26.99
C ASN A 501 9.15 -4.95 -27.81
N GLU A 502 8.45 -4.46 -28.81
CA GLU A 502 7.70 -5.25 -29.78
C GLU A 502 8.04 -4.73 -31.18
N GLU A 503 8.16 -5.63 -32.14
CA GLU A 503 8.60 -5.37 -33.52
C GLU A 503 7.66 -4.43 -34.31
N LYS A 504 6.62 -3.84 -33.69
CA LYS A 504 5.70 -2.88 -34.30
C LYS A 504 5.31 -1.75 -33.33
N PRO A 505 5.22 -0.49 -33.81
CA PRO A 505 4.72 0.62 -33.01
C PRO A 505 3.26 0.38 -32.62
N LYS A 506 2.97 0.37 -31.31
CA LYS A 506 1.60 0.32 -30.80
C LYS A 506 1.01 1.72 -30.78
N LYS A 507 -0.11 1.89 -31.48
CA LYS A 507 -1.03 3.01 -31.29
C LYS A 507 -1.67 2.88 -29.89
N ILE A 508 -1.75 3.97 -29.14
CA ILE A 508 -2.32 4.01 -27.79
C ILE A 508 -3.20 5.25 -27.60
N THR A 509 -4.09 5.23 -26.62
CA THR A 509 -4.96 6.37 -26.31
C THR A 509 -5.11 6.60 -24.80
N PRO A 510 -5.13 7.85 -24.30
CA PRO A 510 -5.38 8.18 -22.91
C PRO A 510 -6.84 8.62 -22.67
N TYR A 511 -7.68 8.74 -23.72
CA TYR A 511 -9.07 9.17 -23.56
C TYR A 511 -9.88 8.18 -22.74
N PHE A 512 -9.59 6.87 -22.85
CA PHE A 512 -10.24 5.87 -21.99
C PHE A 512 -9.86 6.07 -20.51
N ASP A 513 -8.59 6.39 -20.25
CA ASP A 513 -8.10 6.71 -18.91
C ASP A 513 -8.76 7.97 -18.35
N MET A 514 -8.98 8.99 -19.18
CA MET A 514 -9.72 10.20 -18.80
C MET A 514 -11.19 9.88 -18.45
N ILE A 515 -11.85 9.03 -19.24
CA ILE A 515 -13.24 8.61 -18.98
C ILE A 515 -13.35 7.89 -17.64
N GLU A 516 -12.43 6.95 -17.35
CA GLU A 516 -12.42 6.28 -16.04
C GLU A 516 -12.08 7.23 -14.90
N LEU A 517 -11.16 8.18 -15.11
CA LEU A 517 -10.80 9.17 -14.10
C LEU A 517 -11.97 10.10 -13.75
N ILE A 518 -12.78 10.52 -14.73
CA ILE A 518 -13.99 11.32 -14.48
C ILE A 518 -14.97 10.59 -13.56
N ALA A 519 -15.07 9.26 -13.67
CA ALA A 519 -15.95 8.45 -12.84
C ALA A 519 -15.40 8.21 -11.42
N TYR A 520 -14.06 8.11 -11.27
CA TYR A 520 -13.39 7.68 -10.04
C TYR A 520 -12.37 8.68 -9.48
N TYR A 521 -12.62 9.97 -9.68
CA TYR A 521 -11.84 11.05 -9.07
C TYR A 521 -12.78 12.09 -8.45
N PRO A 522 -12.49 12.62 -7.25
CA PRO A 522 -13.47 13.43 -6.54
C PRO A 522 -13.60 14.82 -7.17
N LYS A 523 -14.84 15.31 -7.31
CA LYS A 523 -15.15 16.56 -8.01
C LYS A 523 -14.44 17.78 -7.41
N TYR A 524 -14.37 17.87 -6.09
CA TYR A 524 -13.71 18.99 -5.40
C TYR A 524 -12.21 19.08 -5.76
N ALA A 525 -11.56 17.93 -5.97
CA ALA A 525 -10.13 17.86 -6.30
C ALA A 525 -9.82 18.25 -7.75
N PHE A 526 -10.82 18.35 -8.65
CA PHE A 526 -10.62 18.98 -9.96
C PHE A 526 -10.56 20.51 -9.88
N ILE A 527 -11.08 21.12 -8.81
CA ILE A 527 -11.29 22.56 -8.70
C ILE A 527 -10.09 23.27 -8.06
N GLN A 528 -9.36 22.60 -7.16
CA GLN A 528 -8.15 23.16 -6.55
C GLN A 528 -7.10 23.45 -7.63
N LYS A 529 -6.95 24.74 -7.99
CA LYS A 529 -5.65 25.24 -8.45
C LYS A 529 -4.66 24.93 -7.33
N GLU A 530 -3.53 24.34 -7.66
CA GLU A 530 -2.39 24.34 -6.74
C GLU A 530 -2.17 25.78 -6.31
N CYS A 531 -2.48 26.10 -5.05
CA CYS A 531 -2.04 27.34 -4.45
C CYS A 531 -0.52 27.31 -4.56
N SER A 532 -0.06 28.17 -5.46
CA SER A 532 1.32 28.49 -5.75
C SER A 532 2.14 28.62 -4.48
N ASN A 533 3.36 28.10 -4.58
CA ASN A 533 4.51 28.52 -3.78
C ASN A 533 4.47 30.03 -3.51
N GLU A 534 3.99 30.43 -2.34
CA GLU A 534 4.37 31.70 -1.73
C GLU A 534 5.39 31.38 -0.64
N THR A 535 6.64 31.46 -1.07
CA THR A 535 7.81 31.91 -0.33
C THR A 535 7.47 32.55 1.03
N ILE A 536 7.64 31.80 2.12
CA ILE A 536 7.88 32.40 3.43
C ILE A 536 9.38 32.31 3.68
N TYR A 537 10.11 33.24 3.05
CA TYR A 537 11.35 33.76 3.62
C TYR A 537 10.99 35.06 4.34
N SER A 538 10.88 34.96 5.66
CA SER A 538 11.17 36.04 6.60
C SER A 538 11.52 35.43 7.94
#